data_AF-A0A533WGT5-F1
#
_entry.id   AF-A0A533WGT5-F1
#
_cell.length_a   1.000
_cell.length_b   1.000
_cell.length_c   1.000
_cell.angle_alpha   90.00
_cell.angle_beta   90.00
_cell.angle_gamma   90.00
#
_symmetry.space_group_name_H-M   'P 1'
#
loop_
_entity.id
_entity.type
_entity.pdbx_description
1 polymer ?
#
loop_
_entity_poly.entity_id
_entity_poly.type
_entity_poly.pdbx_seq_one_letter_code
_entity_poly.pdbx_strand_id
1 'polypeptide(L)' 'MTKAGLVRKKSGKYLLTAFGKVVHDSQITVENALASYWKLRAIDSLETSNELPKEEQQKLIDALLDDQEIKGILVKGTS' A
#
# COMPACT_ATOMS: atom_id res chain seq x y z
N MET A 1 -7.11 0.64 21.79
CA MET A 1 -5.72 1.01 21.44
C MET A 1 -4.71 0.70 22.55
N THR A 2 -4.90 1.08 23.83
CA THR A 2 -3.92 0.78 24.90
C THR A 2 -3.79 -0.70 25.26
N LYS A 3 -4.92 -1.41 25.45
CA LYS A 3 -4.90 -2.87 25.71
C LYS A 3 -4.25 -3.67 24.57
N ALA A 4 -4.44 -3.20 23.34
CA ALA A 4 -3.84 -3.77 22.14
C ALA A 4 -2.36 -3.35 21.94
N GLY A 5 -1.78 -2.55 22.84
CA GLY A 5 -0.39 -2.12 22.74
C GLY A 5 -0.10 -1.06 21.67
N LEU A 6 -1.12 -0.50 20.99
CA LEU A 6 -0.94 0.50 19.92
C LEU A 6 -0.53 1.87 20.48
N VAL A 7 -1.03 2.22 21.66
CA VAL A 7 -0.69 3.50 22.32
C VAL A 7 -0.32 3.29 23.78
N ARG A 8 0.60 4.11 24.26
CA ARG A 8 0.99 4.19 25.67
C ARG A 8 0.65 5.58 26.22
N LYS A 9 0.35 5.65 27.52
CA LYS A 9 0.16 6.92 28.23
C LYS A 9 1.48 7.35 28.86
N LYS A 10 1.92 8.58 28.60
CA LYS A 10 3.09 9.20 29.25
C LYS A 10 2.72 10.62 29.64
N SER A 11 2.82 10.93 30.94
CA SER A 11 2.51 12.26 31.50
C SER A 11 1.14 12.80 31.07
N GLY A 12 0.10 11.96 31.15
CA GLY A 12 -1.27 12.34 30.78
C GLY A 12 -1.58 12.27 29.27
N LYS A 13 -0.58 12.25 28.40
CA LYS A 13 -0.76 12.20 26.93
C LYS A 13 -0.65 10.78 26.39
N TYR A 14 -1.41 10.49 25.33
CA TYR A 14 -1.27 9.25 24.57
C TYR A 14 -0.27 9.43 23.44
N LEU A 15 0.62 8.46 23.27
CA LEU A 15 1.58 8.39 22.16
C LEU A 15 1.52 7.01 21.52
N LEU A 16 1.74 6.94 20.20
CA LEU A 16 1.94 5.67 19.52
C LEU A 16 3.16 4.94 20.09
N THR A 17 3.01 3.64 20.29
CA THR A 17 4.14 2.73 20.54
C THR A 17 4.86 2.43 19.23
N ALA A 18 5.99 1.72 19.28
CA ALA A 18 6.62 1.23 18.05
C ALA A 18 5.66 0.34 17.24
N PHE A 19 4.94 -0.56 17.92
CA PHE A 19 3.88 -1.37 17.30
C PHE A 19 2.77 -0.51 16.70
N GLY A 20 2.30 0.51 17.44
CA GLY A 20 1.27 1.42 16.96
C GLY A 20 1.66 2.22 15.73
N LYS A 21 2.94 2.61 15.59
CA LYS A 21 3.44 3.28 14.38
C LYS A 21 3.36 2.36 13.17
N VAL A 22 3.87 1.12 13.29
CA VAL A 22 3.79 0.14 12.20
C VAL A 22 2.33 -0.11 11.78
N VAL A 23 1.43 -0.33 12.74
CA VAL A 23 0.01 -0.56 12.44
C VAL A 23 -0.64 0.66 11.79
N HIS A 24 -0.34 1.86 12.28
CA HIS A 24 -0.83 3.11 11.69
C HIS A 24 -0.37 3.28 10.26
N ASP A 25 0.93 3.08 10.00
CA ASP A 25 1.50 3.23 8.67
C ASP A 25 0.93 2.17 7.73
N SER A 26 0.80 0.91 8.18
CA SER A 26 0.10 -0.14 7.41
C SER A 26 -1.37 0.20 7.12
N GLN A 27 -2.07 0.86 8.05
CA GLN A 27 -3.44 1.28 7.81
C GLN A 27 -3.50 2.36 6.72
N ILE A 28 -2.56 3.32 6.70
CA ILE A 28 -2.44 4.30 5.61
C ILE A 28 -2.22 3.60 4.27
N THR A 29 -1.34 2.60 4.22
CA THR A 29 -1.10 1.82 2.98
C THR A 29 -2.40 1.16 2.49
N VAL A 30 -3.19 0.57 3.40
CA VAL A 30 -4.50 -0.03 3.07
C VAL A 30 -5.48 1.02 2.55
N GLU A 31 -5.54 2.20 3.18
CA GLU A 31 -6.40 3.30 2.75
C GLU A 31 -6.01 3.81 1.35
N ASN A 32 -4.71 3.97 1.08
CA ASN A 32 -4.21 4.38 -0.24
C ASN A 32 -4.49 3.31 -1.31
N ALA A 33 -4.37 2.02 -0.95
CA ALA A 33 -4.69 0.91 -1.84
C ALA A 33 -6.18 0.92 -2.20
N LEU A 34 -7.06 1.18 -1.21
CA LEU A 34 -8.49 1.32 -1.44
C LEU A 34 -8.81 2.53 -2.34
N ALA A 35 -8.13 3.67 -2.13
CA ALA A 35 -8.27 4.85 -3.00
C ALA A 35 -7.82 4.55 -4.45
N SER A 36 -6.86 3.64 -4.62
CA SER A 36 -6.35 3.20 -5.93
C SER A 36 -7.07 1.95 -6.48
N TYR A 37 -8.17 1.51 -5.85
CA TYR A 37 -8.81 0.21 -6.14
C TYR A 37 -9.06 -0.04 -7.64
N TRP A 38 -9.65 0.92 -8.34
CA TRP A 38 -9.95 0.75 -9.78
C TRP A 38 -8.71 0.72 -10.66
N LYS A 39 -7.64 1.45 -10.28
CA LYS A 39 -6.35 1.42 -10.97
C LYS A 39 -5.69 0.06 -10.82
N LEU A 40 -5.68 -0.48 -9.59
CA LEU A 40 -5.19 -1.82 -9.29
C LEU A 40 -5.95 -2.90 -10.06
N ARG A 41 -7.29 -2.83 -10.07
CA ARG A 41 -8.13 -3.77 -10.82
C ARG A 41 -7.89 -3.73 -12.34
N ALA A 42 -7.62 -2.54 -12.89
CA ALA A 42 -7.26 -2.41 -14.30
C ALA A 42 -5.93 -3.09 -14.61
N ILE A 43 -4.94 -2.97 -13.72
CA ILE A 43 -3.64 -3.66 -13.86
C ILE A 43 -3.86 -5.19 -13.88
N ASP A 44 -4.61 -5.75 -12.93
CA ASP A 44 -4.91 -7.20 -12.89
C ASP A 44 -5.56 -7.70 -14.19
N SER A 45 -6.50 -6.91 -14.74
CA SER A 45 -7.19 -7.24 -15.99
C SER A 45 -6.25 -7.30 -17.20
N LEU A 46 -5.24 -6.43 -17.23
CA LEU A 46 -4.25 -6.36 -18.29
C LEU A 46 -3.19 -7.46 -18.14
N GLU A 47 -2.74 -7.77 -16.92
CA GLU A 47 -1.81 -8.88 -16.68
C GLU A 47 -2.41 -10.23 -17.07
N THR A 48 -3.68 -10.47 -16.71
CA THR A 48 -4.38 -11.74 -17.00
C THR A 48 -4.52 -12.00 -18.51
N SER A 49 -4.54 -10.95 -19.31
CA SER A 49 -4.71 -11.04 -20.76
C SER A 49 -3.45 -11.52 -21.50
N ASN A 50 -2.25 -11.48 -20.87
CA ASN A 50 -0.94 -11.66 -21.53
C ASN A 50 -0.73 -10.74 -22.77
N GLU A 51 -1.54 -9.69 -22.93
CA GLU A 51 -1.54 -8.84 -24.13
C GLU A 51 -0.36 -7.87 -24.18
N LEU A 52 0.32 -7.64 -23.04
CA LEU A 52 1.36 -6.63 -22.90
C LEU A 52 2.70 -7.23 -22.47
N PRO A 53 3.80 -6.91 -23.17
CA PRO A 53 5.16 -7.20 -22.68
C PRO A 53 5.41 -6.60 -21.29
N LYS A 54 6.25 -7.24 -20.48
CA LYS A 54 6.57 -6.79 -19.10
C LYS A 54 7.00 -5.32 -19.01
N GLU A 55 7.74 -4.82 -20.00
CA GLU A 55 8.16 -3.41 -20.05
C GLU A 55 6.98 -2.45 -20.22
N GLU A 56 5.98 -2.80 -21.03
CA GLU A 56 4.77 -1.99 -21.22
C GLU A 56 3.84 -2.08 -20.00
N GLN A 57 3.80 -3.23 -19.33
CA GLN A 57 3.11 -3.37 -18.04
C GLN A 57 3.70 -2.44 -16.99
N GLN A 58 5.04 -2.37 -16.89
CA GLN A 58 5.72 -1.46 -15.97
C GLN A 58 5.39 0.01 -16.25
N LYS A 59 5.39 0.43 -17.52
CA LYS A 59 5.00 1.81 -17.91
C LYS A 59 3.55 2.12 -17.53
N LEU A 60 2.65 1.15 -17.67
CA LEU A 60 1.24 1.29 -17.27
C LEU A 60 1.08 1.46 -15.76
N ILE A 61 1.75 0.62 -14.97
CA ILE A 61 1.81 0.76 -13.50
C ILE A 61 2.32 2.16 -13.15
N ASP A 62 3.36 2.62 -13.85
CA ASP A 62 3.96 3.92 -13.60
C ASP A 62 3.08 5.11 -13.97
N ALA A 63 2.28 4.98 -15.03
CA ALA A 63 1.35 6.01 -15.48
C ALA A 63 0.04 6.05 -14.67
N LEU A 64 -0.43 4.91 -14.17
CA LEU A 64 -1.72 4.81 -13.48
C LEU A 64 -1.60 5.13 -11.99
N LEU A 65 -0.52 4.69 -11.34
CA LEU A 65 -0.33 4.87 -9.90
C LEU A 65 0.60 6.06 -9.66
N ASP A 66 0.28 6.88 -8.66
CA ASP A 66 1.15 7.97 -8.20
C ASP A 66 1.85 7.59 -6.89
N ASP A 67 1.22 6.72 -6.10
CA ASP A 67 1.69 6.24 -4.81
C ASP A 67 2.89 5.29 -4.99
N GLN A 68 4.07 5.75 -4.56
CA GLN A 68 5.33 5.02 -4.68
C GLN A 68 5.39 3.79 -3.78
N GLU A 69 4.67 3.79 -2.66
CA GLU A 69 4.63 2.65 -1.75
C GLU A 69 3.84 1.50 -2.38
N ILE A 70 2.67 1.81 -2.94
CA ILE A 70 1.85 0.84 -3.68
C ILE A 70 2.61 0.30 -4.89
N LYS A 71 3.26 1.18 -5.68
CA LYS A 71 4.14 0.73 -6.78
C LYS A 71 5.22 -0.22 -6.29
N GLY A 72 5.90 0.12 -5.21
CA GLY A 72 6.95 -0.72 -4.63
C GLY A 72 6.45 -2.10 -4.20
N ILE A 73 5.21 -2.20 -3.72
CA ILE A 73 4.57 -3.49 -3.39
C ILE A 73 4.35 -4.33 -4.65
N LEU A 74 3.80 -3.73 -5.73
CA LEU A 74 3.53 -4.44 -6.99
C LEU A 74 4.82 -4.92 -7.67
N VAL A 75 5.84 -4.07 -7.77
CA VAL A 75 7.11 -4.41 -8.44
C VAL A 75 7.92 -5.47 -7.67
N LYS A 76 7.83 -5.50 -6.33
CA LYS A 76 8.48 -6.55 -5.53
C LYS A 76 7.77 -7.91 -5.66
N GLY A 77 6.47 -7.93 -5.95
CA GLY A 77 5.69 -9.16 -6.14
C GLY A 77 5.98 -9.88 -7.45
N THR A 78 6.57 -9.22 -8.44
CA THR A 78 6.84 -9.77 -9.78
C THR A 78 8.24 -10.38 -9.97
N SER A 79 9.00 -10.57 -8.88
CA SER A 79 10.36 -11.16 -8.90
C SER A 79 10.35 -12.68 -8.97
#